data_AF-A0A1F5BVU1-F1
#
_entry.id   AF-A0A1F5BVU1-F1
#
_cell.length_a   1.000
_cell.length_b   1.000
_cell.length_c   1.000
_cell.angle_alpha   90.00
_cell.angle_beta   90.00
_cell.angle_gamma   90.00
#
_symmetry.space_group_name_H-M   'P 1'
#
loop_
_entity.id
_entity.type
_entity.pdbx_description
1 polymer ?
#
loop_
_entity_poly.entity_id
_entity_poly.type
_entity_poly.pdbx_seq_one_letter_code
_entity_poly.pdbx_strand_id
1 'polypeptide(L)' 'MPKLNPVSRKELMRKLKAFGFAGPFSGGNHPYFENNSERIFIPNPHGRDIGIPILKQMLKQLRISRDRFLKL' A
#
# COMPACT_ATOMS: atom_id res chain seq x y z
N MET A 1 -6.85 -18.34 6.99
CA MET A 1 -6.54 -17.03 6.39
C MET A 1 -5.05 -16.93 6.14
N PRO A 2 -4.60 -16.62 4.92
CA PRO A 2 -3.17 -16.49 4.63
C PRO A 2 -2.55 -15.35 5.46
N LYS A 3 -1.32 -15.58 5.94
CA LYS A 3 -0.62 -14.66 6.85
C LYS A 3 -0.18 -13.41 6.09
N LEU A 4 -0.46 -12.23 6.67
CA LEU A 4 0.09 -10.98 6.18
C LEU A 4 1.54 -10.85 6.68
N ASN A 5 2.49 -10.75 5.76
CA ASN A 5 3.89 -10.51 6.10
C ASN A 5 4.23 -9.03 5.91
N PRO A 6 5.25 -8.50 6.61
CA PRO A 6 5.83 -7.21 6.26
C PRO A 6 6.22 -7.19 4.78
N VAL A 7 6.01 -6.06 4.11
CA VAL A 7 6.38 -5.91 2.70
C VAL A 7 7.27 -4.68 2.52
N SER A 8 8.24 -4.79 1.62
CA SER A 8 9.05 -3.64 1.27
C SER A 8 8.19 -2.54 0.64
N ARG A 9 8.64 -1.29 0.77
CA ARG A 9 7.96 -0.15 0.12
C ARG A 9 7.81 -0.35 -1.39
N LYS A 10 8.84 -0.91 -2.05
CA LYS A 10 8.82 -1.21 -3.49
C LYS A 10 7.72 -2.22 -3.83
N GLU A 11 7.60 -3.26 -3.02
CA GLU A 11 6.58 -4.30 -3.20
C GLU A 11 5.17 -3.77 -2.97
N LEU A 12 4.97 -2.92 -1.94
CA LEU A 12 3.70 -2.23 -1.74
C LEU A 12 3.31 -1.39 -2.97
N MET A 13 4.24 -0.60 -3.50
CA MET A 13 3.99 0.23 -4.69
C MET A 13 3.66 -0.63 -5.93
N ARG A 14 4.34 -1.77 -6.11
CA ARG A 14 4.06 -2.73 -7.21
C ARG A 14 2.63 -3.26 -7.09
N LYS A 15 2.22 -3.70 -5.91
CA LYS A 15 0.87 -4.22 -5.67
C LYS A 15 -0.20 -3.15 -5.85
N LEU A 16 0.01 -1.93 -5.34
CA LEU A 16 -0.92 -0.81 -5.54
C LEU A 16 -1.14 -0.50 -7.03
N LYS A 17 -0.08 -0.50 -7.85
CA LYS A 17 -0.24 -0.37 -9.31
C LYS A 17 -1.06 -1.51 -9.91
N ALA A 18 -0.83 -2.75 -9.49
CA ALA A 18 -1.62 -3.90 -9.93
C ALA A 18 -3.10 -3.85 -9.49
N PHE A 19 -3.40 -3.11 -8.41
CA PHE A 19 -4.76 -2.81 -7.98
C PHE A 19 -5.44 -1.67 -8.76
N GLY A 20 -4.75 -1.05 -9.72
CA GLY A 20 -5.25 0.08 -10.49
C GLY A 20 -5.05 1.45 -9.85
N PHE A 21 -4.18 1.55 -8.83
CA PHE A 21 -3.81 2.86 -8.29
C PHE A 21 -2.80 3.56 -9.20
N ALA A 22 -3.07 4.82 -9.52
CA ALA A 22 -2.17 5.73 -10.21
C ALA A 22 -1.17 6.37 -9.24
N GLY A 23 0.06 6.62 -9.71
CA GLY A 23 1.14 7.25 -8.95
C GLY A 23 2.48 6.49 -9.00
N PRO A 24 3.41 6.79 -8.07
CA PRO A 24 3.26 7.73 -6.97
C PRO A 24 3.27 9.19 -7.44
N PHE A 25 2.36 10.00 -6.93
CA PHE A 25 2.36 11.45 -7.08
C PHE A 25 3.15 12.10 -5.95
N SER A 26 3.85 13.20 -6.23
CA SER A 26 4.57 13.98 -5.22
C SER A 26 3.59 14.75 -4.35
N GLY A 27 3.43 14.36 -3.09
CA GLY A 27 2.58 15.05 -2.12
C GLY A 27 3.41 15.72 -1.04
N GLY A 28 4.00 16.89 -1.30
CA GLY A 28 4.81 17.65 -0.33
C GLY A 28 5.82 16.78 0.44
N ASN A 29 5.42 16.31 1.63
CA ASN A 29 6.22 15.46 2.51
C ASN A 29 6.25 13.96 2.13
N HIS A 30 5.17 13.41 1.54
CA HIS A 30 5.05 11.97 1.26
C HIS A 30 4.42 11.67 -0.11
N PRO A 31 5.02 10.76 -0.90
CA PRO A 31 4.39 10.31 -2.14
C PRO A 31 3.08 9.58 -1.84
N TYR A 32 2.08 9.75 -2.69
CA TYR A 32 0.79 9.10 -2.55
C TYR A 32 0.38 8.39 -3.83
N PHE A 33 -0.50 7.40 -3.68
CA PHE A 33 -1.21 6.72 -4.75
C PHE A 33 -2.68 7.12 -4.71
N GLU A 34 -3.33 7.12 -5.86
CA GLU A 34 -4.75 7.49 -5.99
C GLU A 34 -5.48 6.51 -6.91
N ASN A 35 -6.70 6.12 -6.53
CA ASN A 35 -7.57 5.28 -7.35
C ASN A 35 -9.02 5.76 -7.21
N ASN A 36 -9.57 6.32 -8.28
CA ASN A 36 -10.91 6.91 -8.32
C ASN A 36 -11.13 7.95 -7.20
N SER A 37 -11.63 7.51 -6.04
CA SER A 37 -11.93 8.36 -4.87
C SER A 37 -11.04 8.11 -3.66
N GLU A 38 -10.13 7.13 -3.73
CA GLU A 38 -9.28 6.76 -2.60
C GLU A 38 -7.84 7.23 -2.83
N ARG A 39 -7.32 8.01 -1.88
CA ARG A 39 -5.92 8.43 -1.85
C ARG A 39 -5.21 7.77 -0.68
N ILE A 40 -3.99 7.29 -0.90
CA ILE A 40 -3.16 6.71 0.14
C ILE A 40 -1.73 7.21 0.11
N PHE A 41 -1.28 7.76 1.23
CA PHE A 41 0.09 8.20 1.43
C PHE A 41 0.98 7.00 1.75
N ILE A 42 2.14 6.93 1.10
CA ILE A 42 3.13 5.88 1.35
C ILE A 42 4.11 6.37 2.41
N PRO A 43 4.12 5.74 3.61
CA PRO A 43 4.92 6.21 4.75
C PRO A 43 6.40 6.29 4.40
N ASN A 44 7.10 7.32 4.90
CA ASN A 44 8.49 7.68 4.59
C ASN A 44 9.42 6.45 4.54
N PRO A 45 10.38 6.36 3.58
CA PRO A 45 11.24 5.19 3.46
C PRO A 45 12.22 5.14 4.62
N HIS A 46 11.82 4.52 5.72
CA HIS A 46 12.72 4.20 6.84
C HIS A 46 13.53 2.93 6.56
N GLY A 47 14.00 2.69 5.33
CA GLY A 47 14.84 1.53 4.95
C GLY A 47 14.34 0.13 5.35
N ARG A 48 13.14 0.02 5.93
CA ARG A 48 12.58 -1.16 6.59
C ARG A 48 11.26 -1.51 5.94
N ASP A 49 10.88 -2.76 6.08
CA ASP A 49 9.59 -3.24 5.61
C ASP A 49 8.43 -2.55 6.34
N ILE A 50 7.34 -2.39 5.63
CA ILE A 50 6.09 -1.86 6.17
C ILE A 50 5.48 -2.96 7.04
N GLY A 51 5.43 -2.68 8.34
CA GLY A 51 4.92 -3.62 9.32
C GLY A 51 3.43 -3.96 9.10
N ILE A 52 3.05 -5.14 9.58
CA ILE A 52 1.68 -5.68 9.51
C ILE A 52 0.60 -4.69 10.02
N PRO A 53 0.81 -3.92 11.12
CA PRO A 53 -0.21 -2.98 11.60
C PRO A 53 -0.56 -1.90 10.57
N ILE A 54 0.47 -1.29 9.96
CA ILE A 54 0.31 -0.26 8.93
C ILE A 54 -0.39 -0.86 7.71
N LEU A 55 0.08 -2.02 7.23
CA LEU A 55 -0.56 -2.70 6.11
C LEU A 55 -2.04 -3.01 6.37
N LYS A 56 -2.39 -3.48 7.57
CA LYS A 56 -3.80 -3.75 7.94
C LYS A 56 -4.65 -2.48 7.88
N GLN A 57 -4.14 -1.35 8.37
CA GLN A 57 -4.85 -0.07 8.35
C GLN A 57 -5.03 0.43 6.91
N MET A 58 -3.98 0.35 6.08
CA MET A 58 -4.03 0.72 4.67
C MET A 58 -5.05 -0.13 3.90
N LEU A 59 -5.00 -1.46 4.05
CA LEU A 59 -5.93 -2.37 3.38
C LEU A 59 -7.39 -2.12 3.79
N LYS A 60 -7.63 -1.80 5.07
CA LYS A 60 -8.97 -1.42 5.56
C LYS A 60 -9.45 -0.11 4.94
N GLN A 61 -8.58 0.89 4.83
CA GLN A 61 -8.90 2.18 4.22
C GLN A 61 -9.21 2.03 2.72
N LEU A 62 -8.45 1.19 2.02
CA LEU A 62 -8.62 0.94 0.58
C LEU A 62 -9.70 -0.11 0.25
N ARG A 63 -10.38 -0.64 1.27
CA ARG A 63 -11.36 -1.74 1.13
C ARG A 63 -10.81 -2.96 0.35
N ILE A 64 -9.50 -3.21 0.45
CA ILE A 64 -8.83 -4.35 -0.17
C ILE A 64 -8.80 -5.51 0.82
N SER A 65 -9.31 -6.67 0.41
CA SER A 65 -9.22 -7.88 1.24
C SER A 65 -7.78 -8.40 1.28
N ARG A 66 -7.41 -9.01 2.42
CA ARG A 66 -6.08 -9.60 2.62
C ARG A 66 -5.77 -10.65 1.55
N ASP A 67 -6.74 -11.49 1.22
CA ASP A 67 -6.61 -12.53 0.21
C ASP A 67 -6.31 -11.93 -1.18
N ARG A 68 -6.98 -10.84 -1.55
CA ARG A 68 -6.71 -10.15 -2.82
C ARG A 68 -5.31 -9.55 -2.84
N PHE A 69 -4.86 -8.99 -1.71
CA PHE A 69 -3.50 -8.45 -1.55
C PHE A 69 -2.40 -9.52 -1.60
N LEU A 70 -2.69 -10.74 -1.15
CA LEU A 70 -1.73 -11.84 -1.12
C LEU A 70 -1.66 -12.63 -2.43
N LYS A 71 -2.67 -12.48 -3.32
CA LYS A 71 -2.69 -13.11 -4.64
C LYS A 71 -1.88 -12.38 -5.73
N LEU A 72 -1.41 -11.16 -5.45
CA LEU A 72 -0.58 -10.32 -6.36
C LEU A 72 0.88 -10.28 -5.90
#